data_AF-A0A538IVA0-F1
#
_entry.id   AF-A0A538IVA0-F1
#
_cell.length_a   1.000
_cell.length_b   1.000
_cell.length_c   1.000
_cell.angle_alpha   90.00
_cell.angle_beta   90.00
_cell.angle_gamma   90.00
#
_symmetry.space_group_name_H-M   'P 1'
#
loop_
_entity.id
_entity.type
_entity.pdbx_description
1 polymer ?
#
loop_
_entity_poly.entity_id
_entity_poly.type
_entity_poly.pdbx_seq_one_letter_code
_entity_poly.pdbx_strand_id
1 'polypeptide(L)'
;MARPARAEAEPAVVALLRHHGGRLMAVARRYSSTREDAEDAYQRAVEILLTRPPSTDPADLLPWMKTVVKHEAYAVGKQRTRHGTPSEA
;
A
#
# COMPACT_ATOMS: atom_id res chain seq x y z
N MET A 1 3.21 18.81 -12.94
CA MET A 1 3.28 17.63 -13.83
C MET A 1 1.92 16.97 -13.85
N ALA A 2 1.40 16.61 -15.02
CA ALA A 2 0.14 15.87 -15.13
C ALA A 2 0.34 14.43 -14.67
N ARG A 3 -0.68 13.85 -14.01
CA ARG A 3 -0.65 12.45 -13.58
C ARG A 3 -0.74 11.54 -14.81
N PRO A 4 0.06 10.46 -14.91
CA PRO A 4 -0.04 9.56 -16.05
C PRO A 4 -1.40 8.83 -16.04
N ALA A 5 -1.87 8.48 -17.24
CA ALA A 5 -3.04 7.62 -17.36
C ALA A 5 -2.73 6.23 -16.79
N ARG A 6 -3.75 5.52 -16.29
CA ARG A 6 -3.57 4.16 -15.73
C ARG A 6 -2.84 3.24 -16.71
N ALA A 7 -3.23 3.25 -17.99
CA ALA A 7 -2.64 2.41 -19.03
C ALA A 7 -1.14 2.70 -19.25
N GLU A 8 -0.72 3.96 -19.10
CA GLU A 8 0.68 4.36 -19.25
C GLU A 8 1.54 3.90 -18.06
N ALA A 9 0.98 3.93 -16.85
CA ALA A 9 1.69 3.55 -15.64
C ALA A 9 1.67 2.03 -15.37
N GLU A 10 0.72 1.29 -15.92
CA GLU A 10 0.50 -0.14 -15.65
C GLU A 10 1.77 -1.00 -15.84
N PRO A 11 2.56 -0.87 -16.91
CA PRO A 11 3.80 -1.64 -17.07
C PRO A 11 4.82 -1.36 -15.95
N ALA A 12 4.99 -0.08 -15.58
CA ALA A 12 5.92 0.33 -14.52
C ALA A 12 5.46 -0.14 -13.14
N VAL A 13 4.14 -0.09 -12.88
CA VAL A 13 3.53 -0.60 -11.65
C VAL A 13 3.72 -2.11 -11.54
N VAL A 14 3.46 -2.87 -12.61
CA VAL A 14 3.66 -4.33 -12.62
C VAL A 14 5.12 -4.68 -12.37
N ALA A 15 6.06 -3.99 -13.02
CA ALA A 15 7.50 -4.20 -12.80
C ALA A 15 7.88 -3.92 -11.33
N LEU A 16 7.42 -2.80 -10.76
CA LEU A 16 7.63 -2.46 -9.35
C LEU A 16 7.16 -3.58 -8.42
N LEU A 17 5.94 -4.08 -8.59
CA LEU A 17 5.36 -5.11 -7.73
C LEU A 17 6.09 -6.45 -7.87
N ARG A 18 6.52 -6.83 -9.08
CA ARG A 18 7.30 -8.05 -9.30
C ARG A 18 8.67 -7.99 -8.62
N HIS A 19 9.35 -6.84 -8.67
CA HIS A 19 10.70 -6.70 -8.10
C HIS A 19 10.71 -6.37 -6.61
N HIS A 20 9.68 -5.71 -6.09
CA HIS A 20 9.69 -5.16 -4.73
C HIS A 20 8.50 -5.58 -3.86
N GLY A 21 7.57 -6.39 -4.36
CA GLY A 21 6.37 -6.82 -3.61
C GLY A 21 6.69 -7.40 -2.23
N GLY A 22 7.67 -8.30 -2.12
CA GLY A 22 8.10 -8.86 -0.83
C GLY A 22 8.65 -7.81 0.15
N ARG A 23 9.38 -6.80 -0.34
CA ARG A 23 9.89 -5.69 0.47
C ARG A 23 8.76 -4.77 0.92
N LEU A 24 7.79 -4.50 0.05
CA LEU A 24 6.61 -3.69 0.38
C LEU A 24 5.72 -4.40 1.40
N MET A 25 5.53 -5.71 1.28
CA MET A 25 4.85 -6.53 2.28
C MET A 25 5.58 -6.52 3.63
N ALA A 26 6.92 -6.55 3.64
CA ALA A 26 7.70 -6.40 4.87
C ALA A 26 7.49 -5.02 5.54
N VAL A 27 7.30 -3.96 4.74
CA VAL A 27 6.94 -2.63 5.27
C VAL A 27 5.55 -2.68 5.90
N ALA A 28 4.55 -3.26 5.24
CA ALA A 28 3.20 -3.39 5.78
C ALA A 28 3.21 -4.11 7.13
N ARG A 29 3.85 -5.29 7.19
CA ARG A 29 3.99 -6.10 8.42
C ARG A 29 4.67 -5.36 9.57
N ARG A 30 5.62 -4.47 9.27
CA ARG A 30 6.32 -3.68 10.29
C ARG A 30 5.39 -2.69 11.01
N TYR A 31 4.36 -2.19 10.33
CA TYR A 31 3.49 -1.13 10.83
C TYR A 31 2.07 -1.58 11.16
N SER A 32 1.70 -2.80 10.77
CA SER A 32 0.41 -3.41 11.08
C SER A 32 0.44 -4.20 12.38
N SER A 33 -0.69 -4.27 13.09
CA SER A 33 -0.82 -5.02 14.34
C SER A 33 -0.99 -6.52 14.14
N THR A 34 -1.60 -6.94 13.03
CA THR A 34 -1.76 -8.34 12.64
C THR A 34 -1.30 -8.59 11.21
N ARG A 35 -1.21 -9.86 10.83
CA ARG A 35 -0.92 -10.26 9.45
C ARG A 35 -2.03 -9.83 8.49
N GLU A 36 -3.29 -10.01 8.87
CA GLU A 36 -4.45 -9.59 8.09
C GLU A 36 -4.43 -8.09 7.83
N ASP A 37 -4.18 -7.28 8.86
CA ASP A 37 -4.06 -5.83 8.70
C ASP A 37 -2.92 -5.43 7.75
N ALA A 38 -1.84 -6.22 7.69
CA ALA A 38 -0.73 -5.99 6.78
C ALA A 38 -1.11 -6.32 5.33
N GLU A 39 -1.87 -7.40 5.13
CA GLU A 39 -2.37 -7.82 3.82
C GLU A 39 -3.38 -6.79 3.29
N ASP A 40 -4.31 -6.34 4.11
CA ASP A 40 -5.28 -5.28 3.77
C ASP A 40 -4.59 -3.97 3.40
N ALA A 41 -3.63 -3.53 4.23
CA ALA A 41 -2.87 -2.32 3.95
C ALA A 41 -2.08 -2.40 2.64
N TYR A 42 -1.47 -3.56 2.36
CA TYR A 42 -0.74 -3.80 1.12
C TYR A 42 -1.68 -3.79 -0.09
N GLN A 43 -2.80 -4.51 -0.03
CA GLN A 43 -3.79 -4.53 -1.11
C GLN A 43 -4.32 -3.12 -1.39
N ARG A 44 -4.70 -2.39 -0.34
CA ARG A 44 -5.22 -1.02 -0.46
C ARG A 44 -4.19 -0.08 -1.08
N ALA A 45 -2.92 -0.20 -0.70
CA ALA A 45 -1.85 0.58 -1.31
C ALA A 45 -1.66 0.25 -2.80
N VAL A 46 -1.79 -1.02 -3.20
CA VAL A 46 -1.70 -1.44 -4.61
C VAL A 46 -2.87 -0.88 -5.43
N GLU A 47 -4.09 -0.88 -4.90
CA GLU A 47 -5.25 -0.24 -5.55
C GLU A 47 -5.02 1.27 -5.76
N ILE A 48 -4.47 1.95 -4.74
CA ILE A 48 -4.14 3.38 -4.84
C ILE A 48 -3.06 3.58 -5.90
N LEU A 49 -2.04 2.72 -5.97
CA LEU A 49 -1.00 2.81 -7.00
C LEU A 49 -1.57 2.63 -8.42
N LEU A 50 -2.48 1.68 -8.63
CA LEU A 50 -3.08 1.39 -9.93
C LEU A 50 -4.04 2.49 -10.40
N THR A 51 -4.81 3.06 -9.49
CA THR A 51 -5.76 4.14 -9.81
C THR A 51 -5.09 5.50 -9.90
N ARG A 52 -4.02 5.66 -9.13
CA ARG A 52 -3.44 6.95 -8.78
C ARG A 52 -1.91 6.85 -8.65
N PRO A 53 -1.18 6.50 -9.73
CA PRO A 53 0.28 6.51 -9.73
C PRO A 53 0.82 7.96 -9.68
N PRO A 54 1.95 8.23 -9.00
CA PRO A 54 2.58 9.57 -8.98
C PRO A 54 3.32 9.89 -10.29
N SER A 55 3.96 8.89 -10.90
CA SER A 55 4.69 8.98 -12.18
C SER A 55 4.83 7.57 -12.79
N THR A 56 5.50 7.46 -13.93
CA THR A 56 5.90 6.18 -14.54
C THR A 56 7.36 5.80 -14.22
N ASP A 57 8.10 6.64 -13.50
CA ASP A 57 9.50 6.42 -13.17
C ASP A 57 9.63 5.51 -11.93
N PRO A 58 10.30 4.35 -12.02
CA PRO A 58 10.57 3.50 -10.87
C PRO A 58 11.23 4.21 -9.68
N ALA A 59 12.05 5.24 -9.93
CA ALA A 59 12.74 6.01 -8.89
C ALA A 59 11.77 6.79 -8.01
N ASP A 60 10.63 7.23 -8.56
CA ASP A 60 9.56 7.90 -7.80
C ASP A 60 8.57 6.90 -7.21
N LEU A 61 8.26 5.84 -7.96
CA LEU A 61 7.24 4.86 -7.60
C LEU A 61 7.58 4.13 -6.30
N LEU A 62 8.82 3.67 -6.12
CA LEU A 62 9.18 2.86 -4.95
C LEU A 62 9.12 3.66 -3.62
N PRO A 63 9.75 4.85 -3.50
CA PRO A 63 9.65 5.66 -2.28
C PRO A 63 8.22 6.09 -1.96
N TRP A 64 7.46 6.46 -2.99
CA TRP A 64 6.05 6.82 -2.83
C TRP A 64 5.23 5.62 -2.35
N MET A 65 5.39 4.45 -2.97
CA MET A 65 4.65 3.25 -2.59
C MET A 65 4.95 2.80 -1.16
N LYS A 66 6.20 2.89 -0.70
CA LYS A 66 6.54 2.63 0.72
C LYS A 66 5.79 3.55 1.68
N THR A 67 5.64 4.82 1.30
CA THR A 67 4.90 5.81 2.09
C THR A 67 3.42 5.47 2.13
N VAL A 68 2.82 5.14 0.99
CA VAL A 68 1.41 4.74 0.92
C VAL A 68 1.14 3.49 1.77
N VAL A 69 1.94 2.42 1.61
CA VAL A 69 1.81 1.19 2.41
C VAL A 69 1.86 1.49 3.91
N LYS A 70 2.80 2.34 4.35
CA LYS A 70 2.91 2.75 5.75
C LYS A 70 1.65 3.49 6.23
N HIS A 71 1.12 4.42 5.43
CA HIS A 71 -0.10 5.15 5.79
C HIS A 71 -1.32 4.22 5.89
N GLU A 72 -1.48 3.30 4.95
CA GLU A 72 -2.59 2.34 4.98
C GLU A 72 -2.48 1.40 6.19
N ALA A 73 -1.28 0.96 6.57
CA ALA A 73 -1.07 0.15 7.77
C ALA A 73 -1.52 0.88 9.06
N TYR A 74 -1.22 2.18 9.19
CA TYR A 74 -1.73 2.98 10.29
C TYR A 74 -3.25 3.19 10.22
N ALA A 75 -3.82 3.35 9.02
CA ALA A 75 -5.24 3.57 8.82
C ALA A 75 -6.05 2.34 9.25
N VAL A 76 -5.63 1.14 8.84
CA VAL A 76 -6.26 -0.13 9.24
C VAL A 76 -6.19 -0.32 10.76
N GLY A 77 -5.03 -0.06 11.37
CA GLY A 77 -4.89 -0.12 12.84
C GLY A 77 -5.84 0.85 13.57
N LYS A 78 -6.01 2.07 13.05
CA LYS A 78 -6.96 3.06 13.60
C LYS A 78 -8.41 2.63 13.39
N GLN A 79 -8.74 1.98 12.28
CA GLN A 79 -10.08 1.44 12.06
C GLN A 79 -10.38 0.31 13.05
N ARG A 80 -9.42 -0.57 13.33
CA ARG A 80 -9.59 -1.62 14.34
C ARG A 80 -9.83 -1.08 15.74
N THR A 81 -9.06 -0.09 16.19
CA THR A 81 -9.27 0.49 17.52
C THR A 81 -10.61 1.22 17.64
N ARG A 82 -11.10 1.81 16.54
CA ARG A 82 -12.40 2.48 16.49
C ARG A 82 -13.60 1.54 16.38
N HIS A 83 -13.45 0.41 15.69
CA HIS A 83 -14.48 -0.63 15.53
C HIS A 83 -14.31 -1.80 16.49
N GLY A 84 -13.39 -1.68 17.47
CA GLY A 84 -13.19 -2.65 18.53
C GLY A 84 -14.52 -3.04 19.14
N THR A 85 -14.95 -4.25 18.79
CA THR A 85 -16.16 -4.90 19.24
C THR A 85 -16.04 -5.20 20.74
N PRO A 86 -17.16 -5.19 21.51
CA PRO A 86 -17.16 -5.37 22.96
C PRO A 86 -16.40 -6.63 23.37
N SER A 87 -15.73 -6.56 24.51
CA SER A 87 -15.25 -7.73 25.24
C SER A 87 -16.34 -8.79 25.28
N GLU A 88 -16.13 -9.94 24.64
CA GLU A 88 -16.81 -11.14 25.11
C GLU A 88 -16.23 -11.48 26.49
N ALA A 89 -17.16 -11.83 27.37
CA ALA A 89 -17.00 -12.00 28.81
C ALA A 89 -16.40 -13.37 29.18
#